data_AF-A0AAW0HV13-F1
#
_entry.id   AF-A0AAW0HV13-F1
#
_cell.length_a   1.000
_cell.length_b   1.000
_cell.length_c   1.000
_cell.angle_alpha   90.00
_cell.angle_beta   90.00
_cell.angle_gamma   90.00
#
_symmetry.space_group_name_H-M   'P 1'
#
loop_
_entity.id
_entity.type
_entity.pdbx_description
1 polymer ?
#
loop_
_entity_poly.entity_id
_entity_poly.type
_entity_poly.pdbx_seq_one_letter_code
_entity_poly.pdbx_strand_id
1 'polypeptide(L)'
;MEYSAVFWERCNELQDIEKIMAQIERGEARIQRRISIKKALDAKIARYKAPFHQLRIQYGTSKGKNYTEEEDRFLICMLHKMGFDRENVYEELRQCVRNAPQFRFDWFIKSRTAMVCISFVA
;
A
#
# COMPACT_ATOMS: atom_id res chain seq x y z
N MET A 1 11.88 3.55 31.14
CA MET A 1 10.75 2.70 30.69
C MET A 1 9.50 2.86 31.59
N GLU A 2 9.51 3.73 32.60
CA GLU A 2 8.44 3.75 33.62
C GLU A 2 7.20 4.57 33.22
N TYR A 3 7.36 5.59 32.37
CA TYR A 3 6.26 6.48 32.01
C TYR A 3 5.12 5.77 31.25
N SER A 4 5.43 4.83 30.36
CA SER A 4 4.40 4.12 29.58
C SER A 4 3.54 3.21 30.46
N ALA A 5 4.12 2.52 31.44
CA ALA A 5 3.39 1.66 32.35
C ALA A 5 2.45 2.47 33.25
N VAL A 6 2.96 3.54 33.85
CA VAL A 6 2.18 4.46 34.70
C VAL A 6 1.09 5.18 33.90
N PHE A 7 1.37 5.53 32.64
CA PHE A 7 0.38 6.10 31.74
C PHE A 7 -0.81 5.16 31.55
N TRP A 8 -0.59 3.87 31.27
CA TRP A 8 -1.68 2.90 31.11
C TRP A 8 -2.43 2.62 32.42
N GLU A 9 -1.75 2.70 33.57
CA GLU A 9 -2.34 2.48 34.89
C GLU A 9 -3.23 3.65 35.36
N ARG A 10 -2.83 4.89 35.03
CA ARG A 10 -3.49 6.13 35.50
C ARG A 10 -4.10 6.98 34.38
N CYS A 11 -4.30 6.38 33.20
CA CYS A 11 -4.81 7.09 32.03
C CYS A 11 -6.17 7.78 32.27
N ASN A 12 -7.02 7.19 33.12
CA ASN A 12 -8.35 7.72 33.48
C ASN A 12 -8.32 9.02 34.29
N GLU A 13 -7.18 9.44 34.85
CA GLU A 13 -7.05 10.70 35.59
C GLU A 13 -6.89 11.92 34.66
N LEU A 14 -6.62 11.69 33.37
CA LEU A 14 -6.45 12.73 32.38
C LEU A 14 -7.82 13.21 31.86
N GLN A 15 -8.07 14.52 31.89
CA GLN A 15 -9.30 15.13 31.35
C GLN A 15 -9.55 14.81 29.86
N ASP A 16 -8.50 14.60 29.07
CA ASP A 16 -8.58 14.36 27.63
C ASP A 16 -8.37 12.88 27.24
N ILE A 17 -8.51 11.93 28.19
CA ILE A 17 -8.14 10.54 27.92
C ILE A 17 -8.90 9.91 26.76
N GLU A 18 -10.20 10.19 26.62
CA GLU A 18 -11.00 9.66 25.51
C GLU A 18 -10.44 10.08 24.15
N LYS A 19 -9.97 11.32 24.03
CA LYS A 19 -9.39 11.86 22.79
C LYS A 19 -8.03 11.23 22.49
N ILE A 20 -7.20 11.04 23.53
CA ILE A 20 -5.88 10.39 23.41
C ILE A 20 -6.05 8.92 23.02
N MET A 21 -6.94 8.19 23.69
CA MET A 21 -7.25 6.80 23.37
C MET A 21 -7.78 6.65 21.95
N ALA A 22 -8.74 7.49 21.54
CA ALA A 22 -9.25 7.48 20.17
C ALA A 22 -8.17 7.80 19.13
N GLN A 23 -7.14 8.57 19.48
CA GLN A 23 -6.00 8.85 18.60
C GLN A 23 -5.05 7.64 18.52
N ILE A 24 -4.78 6.97 19.63
CA ILE A 24 -3.99 5.74 19.69
C ILE A 24 -4.68 4.64 18.88
N GLU A 25 -5.95 4.36 19.13
CA GLU A 25 -6.72 3.34 18.41
C GLU A 25 -6.76 3.62 16.91
N ARG A 26 -6.94 4.89 16.48
CA ARG A 26 -6.85 5.26 15.06
C ARG A 26 -5.46 5.02 14.49
N GLY A 27 -4.41 5.28 15.27
CA GLY A 27 -3.02 4.99 14.88
C GLY A 27 -2.79 3.49 14.70
N GLU A 28 -3.18 2.69 15.69
CA GLU A 28 -3.05 1.24 15.68
C GLU A 28 -3.87 0.61 14.55
N ALA A 29 -5.11 1.05 14.33
CA ALA A 29 -5.93 0.57 13.23
C ALA A 29 -5.27 0.83 11.86
N ARG A 30 -4.61 1.98 11.68
CA ARG A 30 -3.85 2.29 10.44
C ARG A 30 -2.63 1.39 10.29
N ILE A 31 -1.87 1.17 11.37
CA ILE A 31 -0.70 0.28 11.36
C ILE A 31 -1.13 -1.16 11.07
N GLN A 32 -2.15 -1.65 11.76
CA GLN A 32 -2.68 -2.99 11.59
C GLN A 32 -3.21 -3.21 10.16
N ARG A 33 -3.87 -2.21 9.57
CA ARG A 33 -4.30 -2.25 8.17
C ARG A 33 -3.12 -2.34 7.21
N ARG A 34 -2.03 -1.60 7.44
CA ARG A 34 -0.81 -1.72 6.61
C ARG A 34 -0.20 -3.11 6.70
N ILE A 35 -0.10 -3.66 7.91
CA ILE A 35 0.45 -5.01 8.16
C ILE A 35 -0.42 -6.07 7.47
N SER A 36 -1.74 -5.98 7.60
CA SER A 36 -2.67 -6.94 6.98
C SER A 36 -2.61 -6.90 5.46
N ILE A 37 -2.56 -5.70 4.86
CA ILE A 37 -2.39 -5.52 3.40
C ILE A 37 -1.08 -6.14 2.94
N LYS A 38 0.04 -5.84 3.61
CA LYS A 38 1.35 -6.41 3.28
C LYS A 38 1.31 -7.94 3.31
N LYS A 39 0.78 -8.52 4.40
CA LYS A 39 0.68 -9.97 4.56
C LYS A 39 -0.21 -10.61 3.49
N ALA A 40 -1.32 -9.97 3.13
CA ALA A 40 -2.20 -10.45 2.05
C ALA A 40 -1.51 -10.38 0.69
N LEU A 41 -0.72 -9.33 0.43
CA LEU A 41 0.06 -9.16 -0.79
C LEU A 41 1.14 -10.24 -0.91
N ASP A 42 1.92 -10.45 0.16
CA ASP A 42 2.95 -11.48 0.27
C ASP A 42 2.36 -12.87 -0.01
N ALA A 43 1.26 -13.20 0.67
CA ALA A 43 0.57 -14.47 0.50
C ALA A 43 0.00 -14.65 -0.91
N LYS A 44 -0.41 -13.57 -1.58
CA LYS A 44 -0.92 -13.63 -2.96
C LYS A 44 0.22 -13.82 -3.97
N ILE A 45 1.33 -13.11 -3.81
CA ILE A 45 2.48 -13.20 -4.71
C ILE A 45 3.19 -14.54 -4.57
N ALA A 46 3.32 -15.06 -3.34
CA ALA A 46 3.92 -16.37 -3.07
C ALA A 46 3.19 -17.55 -3.75
N ARG A 47 1.93 -17.38 -4.16
CA ARG A 47 1.18 -18.41 -4.91
C ARG A 47 1.64 -18.56 -6.37
N TYR A 48 2.36 -17.58 -6.91
CA TYR A 48 2.78 -17.56 -8.31
C TYR A 48 4.30 -17.66 -8.42
N LYS A 49 4.80 -18.58 -9.25
CA LYS A 49 6.25 -18.68 -9.54
C LYS A 49 6.77 -17.47 -10.32
N ALA A 50 5.94 -16.91 -11.20
CA ALA A 50 6.27 -15.73 -12.01
C ALA A 50 5.16 -14.66 -11.86
N PRO A 51 5.15 -13.87 -10.77
CA PRO A 51 4.05 -12.96 -10.46
C PRO A 51 3.82 -11.90 -11.55
N PHE A 52 4.89 -11.39 -12.18
CA PHE A 52 4.81 -10.42 -13.28
C PHE A 52 4.03 -10.91 -14.51
N HIS A 53 3.93 -12.22 -14.74
CA HIS A 53 3.24 -12.79 -15.91
C HIS A 53 1.97 -13.55 -15.55
N GLN A 54 1.86 -14.06 -14.31
CA GLN A 54 0.78 -14.98 -13.91
C GLN A 54 -0.21 -14.40 -12.89
N LEU A 55 0.15 -13.34 -12.16
CA LEU A 55 -0.72 -12.77 -11.12
C LEU A 55 -2.01 -12.18 -11.71
N ARG A 56 -3.15 -12.82 -11.45
CA ARG A 56 -4.46 -12.27 -11.84
C ARG A 56 -5.10 -11.45 -10.72
N ILE A 57 -5.64 -10.30 -11.09
CA ILE A 57 -6.39 -9.41 -10.21
C ILE A 57 -7.87 -9.62 -10.51
N GLN A 58 -8.66 -9.99 -9.50
CA GLN A 58 -10.10 -10.02 -9.65
C GLN A 58 -10.61 -8.61 -9.40
N TYR A 59 -11.04 -7.94 -10.46
CA TYR A 59 -11.73 -6.67 -10.35
C TYR A 59 -13.20 -6.97 -10.08
N GLY A 60 -13.70 -6.52 -8.94
CA GLY A 60 -15.15 -6.48 -8.72
C GLY A 60 -15.82 -5.43 -9.62
N THR A 61 -16.91 -4.85 -9.17
CA THR A 61 -17.72 -3.89 -9.93
C THR A 61 -17.06 -2.51 -10.16
N SER A 62 -15.82 -2.30 -9.71
CA SER A 62 -15.13 -0.99 -9.68
C SER A 62 -13.91 -0.91 -10.59
N LYS A 63 -13.86 -1.69 -11.68
CA LYS A 63 -12.79 -1.55 -12.67
C LYS A 63 -12.97 -0.24 -13.44
N GLY A 64 -12.24 0.81 -13.02
CA GLY A 64 -12.12 2.01 -13.83
C GLY A 64 -11.55 1.64 -15.21
N LYS A 65 -12.14 2.15 -16.29
CA LYS A 65 -11.79 1.86 -17.71
C LYS A 65 -10.37 2.27 -18.14
N ASN A 66 -9.52 2.63 -17.18
CA ASN A 66 -8.29 3.38 -17.41
C ASN A 66 -7.05 2.50 -17.38
N TYR A 67 -7.00 1.45 -16.54
CA TYR A 67 -5.83 0.58 -16.44
C TYR A 67 -6.13 -0.81 -16.98
N THR A 68 -5.16 -1.37 -17.70
CA THR A 68 -5.17 -2.76 -18.15
C THR A 68 -4.71 -3.69 -17.03
N GLU A 69 -5.05 -4.97 -17.13
CA GLU A 69 -4.64 -5.96 -16.12
C GLU A 69 -3.13 -6.19 -16.08
N GLU A 70 -2.44 -5.92 -17.18
CA GLU A 70 -0.99 -6.05 -17.29
C GLU A 70 -0.28 -4.91 -16.57
N GLU A 71 -0.78 -3.69 -16.74
CA GLU A 71 -0.30 -2.50 -16.05
C GLU A 71 -0.46 -2.64 -14.54
N ASP A 72 -1.67 -2.96 -14.06
CA ASP A 72 -1.95 -3.12 -12.62
C ASP A 72 -1.10 -4.24 -12.00
N ARG A 73 -0.91 -5.34 -12.74
CA ARG A 73 -0.05 -6.45 -12.30
C ARG A 73 1.39 -6.01 -12.12
N PHE A 74 1.93 -5.24 -13.07
CA PHE A 74 3.28 -4.71 -12.97
C PHE A 74 3.43 -3.77 -11.78
N LEU A 75 2.46 -2.87 -11.59
CA LEU A 75 2.46 -1.94 -10.46
C LEU A 75 2.45 -2.67 -9.12
N ILE A 76 1.57 -3.66 -8.95
CA ILE A 76 1.47 -4.45 -7.71
C ILE A 76 2.75 -5.26 -7.44
N CYS A 77 3.28 -5.93 -8.47
CA CYS A 77 4.49 -6.74 -8.31
C CYS A 77 5.71 -5.89 -8.00
N MET A 78 5.84 -4.72 -8.65
CA MET A 78 6.94 -3.80 -8.40
C MET A 78 6.81 -3.13 -7.03
N LEU A 79 5.60 -2.72 -6.64
CA LEU A 79 5.30 -2.18 -5.31
C LEU A 79 5.69 -3.17 -4.20
N HIS A 80 5.33 -4.45 -4.36
CA HIS A 80 5.71 -5.51 -3.45
C HIS A 80 7.23 -5.67 -3.36
N LYS A 81 7.92 -5.69 -4.49
CA LYS A 81 9.38 -5.85 -4.58
C LYS A 81 10.14 -4.71 -3.91
N MET A 82 9.63 -3.49 -3.99
CA MET A 82 10.26 -2.28 -3.43
C MET A 82 9.93 -2.09 -1.94
N GLY A 83 8.82 -2.68 -1.48
CA GLY A 83 8.34 -2.61 -0.11
C GLY A 83 7.51 -1.35 0.14
N PHE A 84 6.38 -1.50 0.82
CA PHE A 84 5.40 -0.43 1.07
C PHE A 84 5.89 0.69 2.03
N ASP A 85 7.07 0.53 2.63
CA ASP A 85 7.48 1.30 3.81
C ASP A 85 8.45 2.46 3.52
N ARG A 86 8.84 2.69 2.25
CA ARG A 86 9.67 3.87 1.91
C ARG A 86 8.79 5.06 1.50
N GLU A 87 9.15 6.27 1.93
CA GLU A 87 8.43 7.49 1.54
C GLU A 87 8.43 7.73 0.02
N ASN A 88 9.49 7.31 -0.67
CA ASN A 88 9.69 7.56 -2.11
C ASN A 88 9.29 6.40 -3.02
N VAL A 89 8.59 5.38 -2.49
CA VAL A 89 8.23 4.17 -3.28
C VAL A 89 7.50 4.52 -4.56
N TYR A 90 6.62 5.52 -4.53
CA TYR A 90 5.84 5.90 -5.70
C TYR A 90 6.65 6.62 -6.78
N GLU A 91 7.68 7.37 -6.39
CA GLU A 91 8.59 8.01 -7.34
C GLU A 91 9.51 6.98 -7.99
N GLU A 92 10.07 6.08 -7.19
CA GLU A 92 10.89 4.99 -7.72
C GLU A 92 10.05 4.06 -8.61
N LEU A 93 8.80 3.76 -8.24
CA LEU A 93 7.86 3.01 -9.06
C LEU A 93 7.63 3.69 -10.41
N ARG A 94 7.45 5.01 -10.43
CA ARG A 94 7.33 5.79 -11.66
C ARG A 94 8.57 5.66 -12.54
N GLN A 95 9.76 5.68 -11.94
CA GLN A 95 11.02 5.49 -12.65
C GLN A 95 11.13 4.08 -13.23
N CYS A 96 10.73 3.05 -12.47
CA CYS A 96 10.65 1.67 -12.94
C CYS A 96 9.71 1.50 -14.15
N VAL A 97 8.53 2.13 -14.12
CA VAL A 97 7.58 2.12 -15.25
C VAL A 97 8.18 2.80 -16.48
N ARG A 98 8.87 3.93 -16.33
CA ARG A 98 9.53 4.63 -17.46
C ARG A 98 10.66 3.81 -18.07
N ASN A 99 11.43 3.11 -17.24
CA ASN A 99 12.56 2.28 -17.67
C ASN A 99 12.13 0.94 -18.25
N ALA A 100 10.92 0.46 -17.94
CA ALA A 100 10.44 -0.82 -18.43
C ALA A 100 10.15 -0.76 -19.94
N PRO A 101 10.79 -1.62 -20.76
CA PRO A 101 10.65 -1.59 -22.22
C PRO A 101 9.24 -1.95 -22.69
N GLN A 102 8.48 -2.72 -21.90
CA GLN A 102 7.10 -3.09 -22.18
C GLN A 102 6.13 -1.89 -22.23
N PHE A 103 6.41 -0.81 -21.48
CA PHE A 103 5.59 0.42 -21.48
C PHE A 103 6.20 1.50 -22.37
N ARG A 104 7.05 1.13 -23.34
CA ARG A 104 7.73 2.11 -24.21
C ARG A 104 6.73 2.98 -24.96
N PHE A 105 5.65 2.40 -25.46
CA PHE A 105 4.62 3.05 -26.25
C PHE A 105 3.38 3.48 -25.45
N ASP A 106 3.23 3.00 -24.21
CA ASP A 106 2.14 3.41 -23.33
C ASP A 106 2.42 4.76 -22.66
N TRP A 107 2.02 5.82 -23.35
CA TRP A 107 2.09 7.18 -22.81
C TRP A 107 1.10 7.38 -21.64
N PHE A 108 0.03 6.58 -21.61
CA PHE A 108 -0.99 6.63 -20.56
C PHE A 108 -0.40 6.36 -19.17
N ILE A 109 0.27 5.22 -18.96
CA ILE A 109 0.87 4.87 -17.67
C ILE A 109 2.04 5.79 -17.31
N LYS A 110 2.79 6.31 -18.29
CA LYS A 110 3.89 7.26 -18.08
C LYS A 110 3.42 8.64 -17.59
N SER A 111 2.23 9.07 -18.03
CA SER A 111 1.67 10.38 -17.70
C SER A 111 1.05 10.44 -16.30
N ARG A 112 0.71 9.31 -15.69
CA ARG A 112 0.06 9.27 -14.36
C ARG A 112 1.03 9.60 -13.22
N THR A 113 0.52 10.35 -12.24
CA THR A 113 1.25 10.81 -11.05
C THR A 113 1.09 9.81 -9.90
N ALA A 114 2.12 9.71 -9.05
CA ALA A 114 2.19 8.88 -7.84
C ALA A 114 0.88 8.81 -7.03
N MET A 115 0.14 9.92 -6.99
CA MET A 115 -1.10 10.09 -6.25
C MET A 115 -2.24 9.13 -6.64
N VAL A 116 -2.33 8.68 -7.91
CA VAL A 116 -3.38 7.72 -8.34
C VAL A 116 -3.07 6.29 -7.88
N CYS A 117 -1.80 5.96 -7.66
CA CYS A 117 -1.40 4.67 -7.07
C CYS A 117 -1.80 4.58 -5.59
N ILE A 118 -1.86 5.72 -4.88
CA ILE A 118 -2.28 5.80 -3.47
C ILE A 118 -3.76 5.40 -3.32
N SER A 119 -4.61 5.80 -4.26
CA SER A 119 -6.05 5.49 -4.25
C SER A 119 -6.39 4.01 -4.43
N PHE A 120 -5.43 3.20 -4.88
CA PHE A 120 -5.63 1.75 -5.06
C PHE A 120 -5.40 0.95 -3.76
N VAL A 121 -4.77 1.58 -2.75
CA VAL A 121 -4.41 0.94 -1.47
C VAL A 121 -5.19 1.51 -0.28
N ALA A 122 -5.77 2.71 -0.42
CA ALA A 122 -6.63 3.35 0.58
C ALA A 122 -8.05 2.76 0.55
#